data_AF-A0A3P6RG24-F1
#
_entry.id   AF-A0A3P6RG24-F1
#
_cell.length_a   1.000
_cell.length_b   1.000
_cell.length_c   1.000
_cell.angle_alpha   90.00
_cell.angle_beta   90.00
_cell.angle_gamma   90.00
#
_symmetry.space_group_name_H-M   'P 1'
#
loop_
_entity.id
_entity.type
_entity.pdbx_description
1 polymer ?
#
loop_
_entity_poly.entity_id
_entity_poly.type
_entity_poly.pdbx_seq_one_letter_code
_entity_poly.pdbx_strand_id
1 'polypeptide(L)'
;MFRSFTTPQLTSVFNAHFSMIQLNPDVIKDCWIKTSKRSSSIKKAFGMLEHEEPETNASFMNLPITIQAFFKELIFELDCDSVKIRQRCEQLGARHVDFSERGFHSNFWDIFQVCTIEVIAECNLGLNEDQHRSYELAWIHLLSSVVKSMRNGYTRRRTHLERPKSNT
;
A
#
# COMPACT_ATOMS: atom_id res chain seq x y z
N MET A 1 10.55 17.81 -3.02
CA MET A 1 9.98 18.63 -1.94
C MET A 1 8.61 18.06 -1.62
N PHE A 2 8.42 17.48 -0.43
CA PHE A 2 7.12 16.97 0.00
C PHE A 2 6.25 18.16 0.42
N ARG A 3 5.05 18.29 -0.13
CA ARG A 3 4.06 19.23 0.41
C ARG A 3 3.44 18.56 1.64
N SER A 4 3.55 19.18 2.80
CA SER A 4 2.78 18.76 3.97
C SER A 4 1.30 18.89 3.63
N PHE A 5 0.49 17.90 4.00
CA PHE A 5 -0.96 18.04 3.95
C PHE A 5 -1.36 19.22 4.85
N THR A 6 -2.22 20.11 4.38
CA THR A 6 -2.78 21.18 5.21
C THR A 6 -3.81 20.60 6.17
N THR A 7 -4.05 21.25 7.32
CA THR A 7 -5.02 20.78 8.33
C THR A 7 -6.41 20.46 7.76
N PRO A 8 -6.98 21.24 6.82
CA PRO A 8 -8.26 20.89 6.19
C PRO A 8 -8.21 19.64 5.28
N GLN A 9 -7.08 19.40 4.61
CA GLN A 9 -6.89 18.22 3.77
C GLN A 9 -6.80 16.96 4.64
N LEU A 10 -6.14 17.05 5.79
CA LEU A 10 -6.05 15.97 6.77
C LEU A 10 -7.43 15.58 7.30
N THR A 11 -8.22 16.55 7.78
CA THR A 11 -9.58 16.30 8.28
C THR A 11 -10.48 15.65 7.22
N SER A 12 -10.37 16.08 5.96
CA SER A 12 -11.13 15.49 4.86
C SER A 12 -10.73 14.03 4.58
N VAL A 13 -9.42 13.74 4.57
CA VAL A 13 -8.90 12.36 4.41
C VAL A 13 -9.34 11.47 5.56
N PHE A 14 -9.30 11.97 6.80
CA PHE A 14 -9.73 11.23 7.98
C PHE A 14 -11.20 10.83 7.91
N ASN A 15 -12.08 11.81 7.66
CA ASN A 15 -13.52 11.57 7.63
C ASN A 15 -13.91 10.65 6.48
N ALA A 16 -13.32 10.87 5.29
CA ALA A 16 -13.63 10.05 4.13
C ALA A 16 -13.03 8.62 4.25
N HIS A 17 -11.88 8.46 4.90
CA HIS A 17 -11.33 7.13 5.20
C HIS A 17 -12.23 6.34 6.13
N PHE A 18 -12.76 6.98 7.18
CA PHE A 18 -13.72 6.32 8.09
C PHE A 18 -14.99 5.89 7.35
N SER A 19 -15.59 6.80 6.57
CA SER A 19 -16.78 6.48 5.77
C SER A 19 -16.53 5.35 4.76
N MET A 20 -15.37 5.34 4.10
CA MET A 20 -15.00 4.29 3.16
C MET A 20 -14.99 2.91 3.84
N ILE A 21 -14.30 2.78 4.99
CA ILE A 21 -14.22 1.49 5.69
C ILE A 21 -15.58 1.08 6.25
N GLN A 22 -16.40 2.02 6.72
CA GLN A 22 -17.73 1.70 7.24
C GLN A 22 -18.70 1.25 6.14
N LEU A 23 -18.68 1.91 4.98
CA LEU A 23 -19.58 1.61 3.87
C LEU A 23 -19.06 0.46 2.99
N ASN A 24 -17.75 0.21 2.99
CA ASN A 24 -17.06 -0.78 2.16
C ASN A 24 -16.07 -1.56 3.04
N PRO A 25 -16.55 -2.43 3.95
CA PRO A 25 -15.69 -3.11 4.93
C PRO A 25 -14.64 -4.03 4.30
N ASP A 26 -14.90 -4.55 3.10
CA ASP A 26 -14.01 -5.41 2.34
C ASP A 26 -13.06 -4.63 1.39
N VAL A 27 -13.05 -3.29 1.39
CA VAL A 27 -12.32 -2.51 0.37
C VAL A 27 -10.84 -2.88 0.24
N ILE A 28 -10.11 -3.07 1.36
CA ILE A 28 -8.69 -3.44 1.31
C ILE A 28 -8.50 -4.87 0.81
N LYS A 29 -9.44 -5.75 1.14
CA LYS A 29 -9.47 -7.13 0.63
C LYS A 29 -9.72 -7.15 -0.87
N ASP A 30 -10.64 -6.33 -1.36
CA ASP A 30 -10.93 -6.19 -2.79
C ASP A 30 -9.71 -5.64 -3.56
N CYS A 31 -9.02 -4.63 -3.01
CA CYS A 31 -7.75 -4.14 -3.55
C CYS A 31 -6.71 -5.27 -3.68
N TRP A 32 -6.58 -6.09 -2.63
CA TRP A 32 -5.62 -7.19 -2.58
C TRP A 32 -5.95 -8.30 -3.58
N ILE A 33 -7.21 -8.70 -3.67
CA ILE A 33 -7.69 -9.68 -4.65
C ILE A 33 -7.47 -9.13 -6.07
N LYS A 34 -7.89 -7.90 -6.37
CA LYS A 34 -7.72 -7.26 -7.69
C LYS A 34 -6.24 -7.20 -8.10
N THR A 35 -5.36 -6.88 -7.16
CA THR A 35 -3.90 -6.88 -7.36
C THR A 35 -3.38 -8.26 -7.76
N SER A 36 -3.79 -9.31 -7.04
CA SER A 36 -3.35 -10.67 -7.31
C SER A 36 -3.89 -11.24 -8.63
N LYS A 37 -5.12 -10.84 -9.03
CA LYS A 37 -5.72 -11.19 -10.33
C LYS A 37 -5.03 -10.46 -11.48
N ARG A 38 -4.46 -9.28 -11.25
CA ARG A 38 -3.68 -8.54 -12.27
C ARG A 38 -2.34 -9.19 -12.58
N SER A 39 -1.76 -9.98 -11.66
CA SER A 39 -0.44 -10.56 -11.86
C SER A 39 -0.24 -11.90 -11.15
N SER A 40 -0.05 -12.98 -11.91
CA SER A 40 0.20 -14.32 -11.37
C SER A 40 1.53 -14.43 -10.62
N SER A 41 2.50 -13.55 -10.88
CA SER A 41 3.78 -13.52 -10.14
C SER A 41 3.62 -13.02 -8.71
N ILE A 42 2.62 -12.16 -8.44
CA ILE A 42 2.27 -11.75 -7.07
C ILE A 42 1.80 -12.99 -6.30
N LYS A 43 0.86 -13.77 -6.86
CA LYS A 43 0.40 -15.02 -6.24
C LYS A 43 1.57 -15.94 -5.88
N LYS A 44 2.46 -16.19 -6.85
CA LYS A 44 3.66 -17.02 -6.65
C LYS A 44 4.56 -16.50 -5.52
N ALA A 45 4.82 -15.19 -5.46
CA ALA A 45 5.68 -14.61 -4.43
C ALA A 45 5.14 -14.81 -3.01
N PHE A 46 3.81 -14.85 -2.86
CA PHE A 46 3.14 -15.11 -1.59
C PHE A 46 2.85 -16.60 -1.35
N GLY A 47 3.36 -17.50 -2.18
CA GLY A 47 3.28 -18.96 -1.98
C GLY A 47 2.02 -19.61 -2.52
N MET A 48 1.27 -18.90 -3.38
CA MET A 48 0.09 -19.46 -4.05
C MET A 48 0.43 -20.13 -5.38
N LEU A 49 -0.40 -21.09 -5.77
CA LEU A 49 -0.35 -21.67 -7.12
C LEU A 49 -0.98 -20.71 -8.16
N GLU A 50 -0.60 -20.87 -9.42
CA GLU A 50 -1.04 -19.99 -10.50
C GLU A 50 -2.56 -20.04 -10.76
N HIS A 51 -3.18 -21.20 -10.58
CA HIS A 51 -4.63 -21.42 -10.75
C HIS A 51 -5.39 -21.40 -9.43
N GLU A 52 -4.72 -21.15 -8.31
CA GLU A 52 -5.39 -21.01 -7.02
C GLU A 52 -6.09 -19.64 -6.97
N GLU A 53 -7.34 -19.68 -6.50
CA GLU A 53 -8.14 -18.48 -6.24
C GLU A 53 -7.65 -17.81 -4.95
N PRO A 54 -7.32 -16.51 -4.97
CA PRO A 54 -6.89 -15.74 -3.79
C PRO A 54 -7.74 -16.00 -2.55
N GLU A 55 -9.05 -16.02 -2.74
CA GLU A 55 -10.08 -16.12 -1.72
C GLU A 55 -10.02 -17.44 -0.93
N THR A 56 -9.44 -18.51 -1.50
CA THR A 56 -9.35 -19.82 -0.83
C THR A 56 -8.04 -20.00 -0.05
N ASN A 57 -7.05 -19.12 -0.23
CA ASN A 57 -5.77 -19.21 0.47
C ASN A 57 -5.77 -18.40 1.77
N ALA A 58 -5.91 -19.08 2.91
CA ALA A 58 -6.03 -18.43 4.21
C ALA A 58 -4.83 -17.52 4.57
N SER A 59 -3.60 -17.93 4.22
CA SER A 59 -2.40 -17.12 4.50
C SER A 59 -2.39 -15.84 3.66
N PHE A 60 -2.78 -15.95 2.38
CA PHE A 60 -2.90 -14.81 1.48
C PHE A 60 -4.00 -13.84 1.93
N MET A 61 -5.14 -14.38 2.37
CA MET A 61 -6.30 -13.61 2.81
C MET A 61 -6.18 -13.00 4.21
N ASN A 62 -5.11 -13.31 4.95
CA ASN A 62 -4.78 -12.63 6.20
C ASN A 62 -4.03 -11.30 5.98
N LEU A 63 -3.42 -11.11 4.79
CA LEU A 63 -2.66 -9.90 4.48
C LEU A 63 -3.49 -8.61 4.41
N PRO A 64 -4.74 -8.61 3.88
CA PRO A 64 -5.61 -7.43 3.91
C PRO A 64 -5.72 -6.77 5.29
N ILE A 65 -5.81 -7.56 6.37
CA ILE A 65 -5.87 -7.04 7.74
C ILE A 65 -4.59 -6.29 8.10
N THR A 66 -3.43 -6.86 7.73
CA THR A 66 -2.12 -6.25 7.97
C THR A 66 -1.94 -4.96 7.13
N ILE A 67 -2.42 -4.97 5.88
CA ILE A 67 -2.38 -3.81 4.99
C ILE A 67 -3.28 -2.69 5.52
N GLN A 68 -4.49 -3.03 5.97
CA GLN A 68 -5.42 -2.07 6.56
C GLN A 68 -4.84 -1.45 7.85
N ALA A 69 -4.26 -2.28 8.72
CA ALA A 69 -3.60 -1.81 9.93
C ALA A 69 -2.43 -0.85 9.61
N PHE A 70 -1.66 -1.14 8.56
CA PHE A 70 -0.60 -0.25 8.10
C PHE A 70 -1.14 1.10 7.64
N PHE A 71 -2.17 1.15 6.80
CA PHE A 71 -2.75 2.43 6.39
C PHE A 71 -3.40 3.19 7.56
N LYS A 72 -4.01 2.47 8.51
CA LYS A 72 -4.54 3.05 9.74
C LYS A 72 -3.42 3.70 10.57
N GLU A 73 -2.28 3.02 10.73
CA GLU A 73 -1.08 3.56 11.38
C GLU A 73 -0.64 4.86 10.70
N LEU A 74 -0.49 4.85 9.37
CA LEU A 74 -0.04 6.04 8.62
C LEU A 74 -1.00 7.23 8.77
N ILE A 75 -2.30 6.97 8.68
CA ILE A 75 -3.33 8.00 8.68
C ILE A 75 -3.49 8.54 10.09
N PHE A 76 -3.83 7.69 11.06
CA PHE A 76 -4.27 8.12 12.40
C PHE A 76 -3.14 8.19 13.44
N GLU A 77 -2.23 7.22 13.46
CA GLU A 77 -1.21 7.14 14.52
C GLU A 77 -0.01 8.05 14.20
N LEU A 78 0.33 8.17 12.92
CA LEU A 78 1.38 9.07 12.45
C LEU A 78 0.85 10.44 12.03
N ASP A 79 -0.46 10.68 12.14
CA ASP A 79 -1.14 11.96 11.82
C ASP A 79 -0.79 12.48 10.42
N CYS A 80 -0.65 11.56 9.45
CA CYS A 80 -0.19 11.88 8.11
C CYS A 80 1.14 12.69 8.03
N ASP A 81 1.97 12.62 9.08
CA ASP A 81 3.24 13.32 9.15
C ASP A 81 4.20 12.78 8.08
N SER A 82 4.58 13.65 7.14
CA SER A 82 5.38 13.27 5.98
C SER A 82 6.76 12.69 6.32
N VAL A 83 7.35 13.05 7.47
CA VAL A 83 8.65 12.55 7.90
C VAL A 83 8.48 11.16 8.52
N LYS A 84 7.51 11.00 9.42
CA LYS A 84 7.21 9.72 10.09
C LYS A 84 6.75 8.67 9.07
N ILE A 85 5.81 9.03 8.19
CA ILE A 85 5.35 8.15 7.10
C ILE A 85 6.53 7.70 6.25
N ARG A 86 7.39 8.64 5.81
CA ARG A 86 8.55 8.29 4.99
C ARG A 86 9.44 7.27 5.68
N GLN A 87 9.80 7.50 6.94
CA GLN A 87 10.65 6.60 7.72
C GLN A 87 10.02 5.22 7.86
N ARG A 88 8.73 5.17 8.20
CA ARG A 88 7.98 3.93 8.37
C ARG A 88 7.89 3.12 7.07
N CYS A 89 7.59 3.78 5.96
CA CYS A 89 7.55 3.18 4.63
C CYS A 89 8.93 2.70 4.16
N GLU A 90 10.01 3.46 4.41
CA GLU A 90 11.38 3.03 4.10
C GLU A 90 11.75 1.75 4.89
N GLN A 91 11.40 1.67 6.17
CA GLN A 91 11.62 0.46 6.98
C GLN A 91 10.84 -0.73 6.44
N LEU A 92 9.55 -0.54 6.10
CA LEU A 92 8.74 -1.61 5.53
C LEU A 92 9.30 -2.06 4.18
N GLY A 93 9.67 -1.14 3.30
CA GLY A 93 10.28 -1.44 2.01
C GLY A 93 11.62 -2.19 2.15
N ALA A 94 12.45 -1.83 3.13
CA ALA A 94 13.69 -2.55 3.41
C ALA A 94 13.45 -4.02 3.82
N ARG A 95 12.43 -4.28 4.65
CA ARG A 95 12.02 -5.65 5.03
C ARG A 95 11.54 -6.48 3.85
N HIS A 96 11.01 -5.85 2.80
CA HIS A 96 10.53 -6.59 1.63
C HIS A 96 11.66 -7.19 0.78
N VAL A 97 12.91 -6.77 0.99
CA VAL A 97 14.08 -7.41 0.36
C VAL A 97 14.20 -8.87 0.81
N ASP A 98 13.75 -9.21 2.02
CA ASP A 98 13.78 -10.58 2.54
C ASP A 98 12.84 -11.53 1.75
N PHE A 99 11.94 -10.98 0.93
CA PHE A 99 11.05 -11.76 0.06
C PHE A 99 11.55 -11.85 -1.39
N SER A 100 12.68 -11.23 -1.75
CA SER A 100 13.21 -11.25 -3.11
C SER A 100 13.52 -12.67 -3.60
N GLU A 101 14.02 -13.54 -2.71
CA GLU A 101 14.28 -14.96 -3.01
C GLU A 101 13.01 -15.75 -3.35
N ARG A 102 11.85 -15.29 -2.87
CA ARG A 102 10.54 -15.85 -3.21
C ARG A 102 9.96 -15.26 -4.50
N GLY A 103 10.71 -14.40 -5.20
CA GLY A 103 10.26 -13.74 -6.43
C GLY A 103 9.51 -12.43 -6.20
N PHE A 104 9.60 -11.82 -5.01
CA PHE A 104 9.05 -10.49 -4.78
C PHE A 104 9.79 -9.42 -5.60
N HIS A 105 9.05 -8.64 -6.38
CA HIS A 105 9.58 -7.52 -7.16
C HIS A 105 8.95 -6.19 -6.71
N SER A 106 9.75 -5.12 -6.66
CA SER A 106 9.27 -3.79 -6.23
C SER A 106 8.22 -3.17 -7.15
N ASN A 107 8.02 -3.69 -8.36
CA ASN A 107 6.94 -3.27 -9.26
C ASN A 107 5.56 -3.77 -8.80
N PHE A 108 5.49 -4.74 -7.87
CA PHE A 108 4.24 -5.19 -7.28
C PHE A 108 3.53 -4.06 -6.53
N TRP A 109 4.28 -3.10 -5.98
CA TRP A 109 3.71 -1.92 -5.36
C TRP A 109 3.02 -0.99 -6.35
N ASP A 110 3.51 -0.88 -7.58
CA ASP A 110 2.86 -0.08 -8.63
C ASP A 110 1.54 -0.74 -9.05
N ILE A 111 1.53 -2.07 -9.18
CA ILE A 111 0.31 -2.85 -9.47
C ILE A 111 -0.70 -2.67 -8.35
N PHE A 112 -0.26 -2.82 -7.09
CA PHE A 112 -1.11 -2.62 -5.92
C PHE A 112 -1.68 -1.19 -5.87
N GLN A 113 -0.86 -0.17 -6.14
CA GLN A 113 -1.30 1.22 -6.18
C GLN A 113 -2.39 1.42 -7.23
N VAL A 114 -2.19 0.95 -8.47
CA VAL A 114 -3.19 1.09 -9.54
C VAL A 114 -4.50 0.40 -9.16
N CYS A 115 -4.44 -0.85 -8.72
CA CYS A 115 -5.63 -1.60 -8.32
C CYS A 115 -6.36 -0.97 -7.13
N THR A 116 -5.62 -0.39 -6.18
CA THR A 116 -6.22 0.30 -5.03
C THR A 116 -6.99 1.56 -5.46
N ILE A 117 -6.41 2.35 -6.37
CA ILE A 117 -7.10 3.53 -6.90
C ILE A 117 -8.36 3.15 -7.68
N GLU A 118 -8.30 2.11 -8.51
CA GLU A 118 -9.49 1.62 -9.23
C GLU A 118 -10.59 1.17 -8.27
N VAL A 119 -10.27 0.42 -7.21
CA VAL A 119 -11.27 -0.01 -6.21
C VAL A 119 -11.84 1.18 -5.45
N ILE A 120 -11.01 2.14 -5.05
CA ILE A 120 -11.49 3.35 -4.35
C ILE A 120 -12.41 4.17 -5.24
N ALA A 121 -12.11 4.28 -6.55
CA ALA A 121 -12.96 4.98 -7.50
C ALA A 121 -14.34 4.33 -7.68
N GLU A 122 -14.45 3.02 -7.41
CA GLU A 122 -15.68 2.23 -7.46
C GLU A 122 -16.44 2.22 -6.12
N CYS A 123 -15.87 2.74 -5.03
CA CYS A 123 -16.47 2.67 -3.69
C CYS A 123 -17.64 3.63 -3.50
N ASN A 124 -18.67 3.17 -2.77
CA ASN A 124 -19.70 4.08 -2.29
C ASN A 124 -19.21 4.80 -1.03
N LEU A 125 -18.97 6.11 -1.14
CA LEU A 125 -18.46 6.93 -0.03
C LEU A 125 -19.54 7.82 0.61
N GLY A 126 -20.76 7.85 0.06
CA GLY A 126 -21.78 8.82 0.46
C GLY A 126 -21.39 10.28 0.21
N LEU A 127 -20.46 10.51 -0.73
CA LEU A 127 -19.91 11.80 -1.10
C LEU A 127 -20.52 12.30 -2.42
N ASN A 128 -20.54 13.62 -2.63
CA ASN A 128 -20.79 14.16 -3.96
C ASN A 128 -19.56 13.99 -4.89
N GLU A 129 -19.72 14.26 -6.19
CA GLU A 129 -18.66 14.03 -7.19
C GLU A 129 -17.35 14.78 -6.88
N ASP A 130 -17.41 16.03 -6.43
CA ASP A 130 -16.22 16.82 -6.14
C ASP A 130 -15.49 16.33 -4.88
N GLN A 131 -16.25 15.95 -3.84
CA GLN A 131 -15.71 15.33 -2.63
C GLN A 131 -15.08 13.97 -2.95
N HIS A 132 -15.74 13.17 -3.78
CA HIS A 132 -15.22 11.88 -4.24
C HIS A 132 -13.90 12.05 -5.00
N ARG A 133 -13.84 12.98 -5.96
CA ARG A 133 -12.61 13.31 -6.69
C ARG A 133 -11.50 13.80 -5.76
N SER A 134 -11.82 14.65 -4.79
CA SER A 134 -10.84 15.12 -3.81
C SER A 134 -10.29 13.97 -2.96
N TYR A 135 -11.12 13.01 -2.60
CA TYR A 135 -10.71 11.84 -1.82
C TYR A 135 -9.81 10.90 -2.63
N GLU A 136 -10.19 10.61 -3.87
CA GLU A 136 -9.37 9.81 -4.79
C GLU A 136 -7.97 10.44 -4.98
N LEU A 137 -7.91 11.76 -5.21
CA LEU A 137 -6.63 12.49 -5.32
C LEU A 137 -5.78 12.39 -4.05
N ALA A 138 -6.39 12.44 -2.87
CA ALA A 138 -5.66 12.30 -1.63
C ALA A 138 -5.05 10.89 -1.47
N TRP A 139 -5.79 9.85 -1.86
CA TRP A 139 -5.27 8.49 -1.90
C TRP A 139 -4.17 8.29 -2.93
N ILE A 140 -4.30 8.88 -4.13
CA ILE A 140 -3.25 8.89 -5.14
C ILE A 140 -1.96 9.48 -4.56
N HIS A 141 -2.06 10.61 -3.86
CA HIS A 141 -0.91 11.27 -3.23
C HIS A 141 -0.31 10.44 -2.09
N LEU A 142 -1.14 9.86 -1.23
CA LEU A 142 -0.69 9.00 -0.13
C LEU A 142 0.05 7.76 -0.68
N LEU A 143 -0.59 7.01 -1.58
CA LEU A 143 -0.02 5.79 -2.17
C LEU A 143 1.27 6.08 -2.92
N SER A 144 1.29 7.13 -3.74
CA SER A 144 2.53 7.52 -4.45
C SER A 144 3.67 7.82 -3.49
N SER A 145 3.37 8.44 -2.34
CA SER A 145 4.36 8.74 -1.30
C SER A 145 4.83 7.47 -0.58
N VAL A 146 3.91 6.55 -0.29
CA VAL A 146 4.20 5.23 0.28
C VAL A 146 5.10 4.44 -0.66
N VAL A 147 4.68 4.21 -1.91
CA VAL A 147 5.43 3.42 -2.92
C VAL A 147 6.82 3.99 -3.14
N LYS A 148 6.94 5.32 -3.29
CA LYS A 148 8.25 5.98 -3.44
C LYS A 148 9.15 5.72 -2.23
N SER A 149 8.62 5.86 -1.02
CA SER A 149 9.41 5.68 0.22
C SER A 149 9.79 4.21 0.43
N MET A 150 8.87 3.27 0.16
CA MET A 150 9.16 1.84 0.18
C MET A 150 10.27 1.48 -0.82
N ARG A 151 10.21 2.01 -2.05
CA ARG A 151 11.23 1.79 -3.08
C ARG A 151 12.60 2.33 -2.67
N ASN A 152 12.65 3.47 -1.99
CA ASN A 152 13.89 4.01 -1.44
C ASN A 152 14.50 3.06 -0.40
N GLY A 153 13.69 2.59 0.56
CA GLY A 153 14.14 1.66 1.60
C GLY A 153 14.62 0.33 1.04
N TYR A 154 13.85 -0.24 0.11
CA TYR A 154 14.19 -1.48 -0.59
C TYR A 154 15.49 -1.37 -1.37
N THR A 155 15.63 -0.33 -2.19
CA THR A 155 16.83 -0.12 -3.01
C THR A 155 18.05 0.07 -2.11
N ARG A 156 17.94 0.89 -1.06
CA ARG A 156 19.03 1.11 -0.10
C ARG A 156 19.47 -0.22 0.54
N ARG A 157 18.53 -1.01 1.05
CA ARG A 157 18.84 -2.30 1.69
C ARG A 157 19.46 -3.29 0.70
N ARG A 158 18.90 -3.41 -0.51
CA ARG A 158 19.41 -4.31 -1.54
C ARG A 158 20.84 -3.94 -1.96
N THR A 159 21.12 -2.68 -2.23
CA THR A 159 22.48 -2.21 -2.57
C THR A 159 23.47 -2.47 -1.43
N HIS A 160 23.05 -2.35 -0.15
CA HIS A 160 23.92 -2.70 0.98
C HIS A 160 24.29 -4.18 1.05
N LEU A 161 23.38 -5.07 0.63
CA LEU A 161 23.64 -6.53 0.60
C LEU A 161 24.50 -6.94 -0.59
N GLU A 162 24.36 -6.25 -1.73
CA GLU A 162 25.13 -6.50 -2.96
C GLU A 162 26.56 -5.94 -2.91
N ARG A 163 26.85 -5.00 -2.00
CA ARG A 163 28.22 -4.50 -1.81
C ARG A 163 29.10 -5.63 -1.25
N PRO A 164 30.22 -5.98 -1.92
CA PRO A 164 31.15 -6.95 -1.37
C PRO A 164 31.61 -6.45 -0.01
N LYS A 165 31.61 -7.33 1.00
CA LYS A 165 32.25 -7.05 2.29
C LYS A 165 33.72 -6.79 1.97
N SER A 166 34.14 -5.52 1.96
CA SER A 166 35.54 -5.16 1.89
C SER A 166 36.20 -5.73 3.14
N ASN A 167 36.95 -6.82 2.96
CA ASN A 167 37.72 -7.45 4.02
C ASN A 167 38.58 -6.39 4.71
N THR A 168 38.32 -6.20 6.01
CA THR A 168 39.23 -5.53 6.94
C THR A 168 39.99 -6.60 7.69
#